data_AF-M0ARB5-F1
#
_entry.id   AF-M0ARB5-F1
#
_cell.length_a   1.000
_cell.length_b   1.000
_cell.length_c   1.000
_cell.angle_alpha   90.00
_cell.angle_beta   90.00
_cell.angle_gamma   90.00
#
_symmetry.space_group_name_H-M   'P 1'
#
loop_
_entity.id
_entity.type
_entity.pdbx_description
1 polymer ?
#
loop_
_entity_poly.entity_id
_entity_poly.type
_entity_poly.pdbx_seq_one_letter_code
_entity_poly.pdbx_strand_id
1 'polypeptide(L)'
;MKRIGTVVRTSQGLAVLRADATENSTDDGAVEDERSHRIGTTALDDSLAEVGRVVDVFGPVDQPYLAVTPNDDVHLPSLVGSTLYAR
;
A
#
# COMPACT_ATOMS: atom_id res chain seq x y z
N MET A 1 -7.54 10.12 3.93
CA MET A 1 -6.66 8.94 3.81
C MET A 1 -6.80 8.39 2.41
N LYS A 2 -5.71 7.94 1.81
CA LYS A 2 -5.66 7.54 0.39
C LYS A 2 -5.48 6.04 0.28
N ARG A 3 -6.25 5.36 -0.57
CA ARG A 3 -6.11 3.92 -0.76
C ARG A 3 -4.72 3.62 -1.35
N ILE A 4 -3.96 2.70 -0.74
CA ILE A 4 -2.65 2.26 -1.24
C ILE A 4 -2.84 1.12 -2.24
N GLY A 5 -3.69 0.16 -1.88
CA GLY A 5 -3.90 -1.04 -2.68
C GLY A 5 -4.35 -2.22 -1.85
N THR A 6 -4.33 -3.40 -2.46
CA THR A 6 -4.79 -4.65 -1.84
C THR A 6 -3.60 -5.58 -1.60
N VAL A 7 -3.52 -6.18 -0.43
CA VAL A 7 -2.48 -7.17 -0.09
C VAL A 7 -2.74 -8.44 -0.89
N VAL A 8 -1.86 -8.75 -1.84
CA VAL A 8 -2.00 -9.92 -2.71
C VAL A 8 -1.32 -11.16 -2.16
N ARG A 9 -0.29 -10.99 -1.32
CA ARG A 9 0.44 -12.08 -0.67
C ARG A 9 1.30 -11.56 0.48
N THR A 10 1.85 -12.51 1.24
CA THR A 10 2.96 -12.25 2.17
C THR A 10 4.25 -12.88 1.65
N SER A 11 5.40 -12.31 2.01
CA SER A 11 6.72 -12.78 1.57
C SER A 11 7.80 -12.34 2.54
N GLN A 12 8.54 -13.27 3.13
CA GLN A 12 9.68 -12.95 4.02
C GLN A 12 9.34 -11.94 5.13
N GLY A 13 8.15 -12.03 5.73
CA GLY A 13 7.70 -11.09 6.75
C GLY A 13 7.20 -9.74 6.22
N LEU A 14 7.01 -9.59 4.91
CA LEU A 14 6.43 -8.40 4.29
C LEU A 14 5.02 -8.68 3.79
N ALA A 15 4.14 -7.70 3.93
CA ALA A 15 2.88 -7.66 3.18
C ALA A 15 3.17 -7.07 1.80
N VAL A 16 2.81 -7.79 0.74
CA VAL A 16 2.99 -7.33 -0.63
C VAL A 16 1.64 -6.87 -1.18
N LEU A 17 1.55 -5.60 -1.49
CA LEU A 17 0.36 -4.96 -2.04
C LEU A 17 0.50 -4.81 -3.54
N ARG A 18 -0.63 -4.90 -4.24
CA ARG A 18 -0.76 -4.35 -5.59
C ARG A 18 -1.46 -3.00 -5.49
N ALA A 19 -0.85 -1.96 -6.05
CA ALA A 19 -1.49 -0.67 -6.18
C ALA A 19 -2.82 -0.82 -6.91
N ASP A 20 -3.86 -0.13 -6.45
CA ASP A 20 -5.05 0.01 -7.27
C ASP A 20 -4.68 0.75 -8.55
N ALA A 21 -5.20 0.30 -9.69
CA ALA A 21 -5.14 1.09 -10.90
C ALA A 21 -6.11 2.26 -10.68
N THR A 22 -5.62 3.37 -10.13
CA THR A 22 -6.38 4.61 -10.24
C THR A 22 -6.59 4.83 -11.74
N GLU A 23 -7.85 4.96 -12.13
CA GLU A 23 -8.20 5.28 -13.51
C GLU A 23 -7.35 6.47 -13.94
N ASN A 24 -6.63 6.33 -15.05
CA ASN A 24 -6.06 7.44 -15.79
C ASN A 24 -7.20 8.39 -16.15
N SER A 25 -7.52 9.31 -15.25
CA SER A 25 -8.59 10.29 -15.38
C SER A 25 -8.14 11.48 -14.52
N THR A 26 -7.85 12.67 -15.00
CA THR A 26 -8.07 13.34 -16.27
C THR A 26 -7.22 14.62 -16.18
N ASP A 27 -6.64 15.07 -17.30
CA ASP A 27 -6.43 16.49 -17.66
C ASP A 27 -6.62 17.56 -16.55
N ASP A 28 -5.79 17.55 -15.50
CA ASP A 28 -5.48 18.68 -14.59
C ASP A 28 -4.51 18.21 -13.49
N GLY A 29 -3.19 18.32 -13.76
CA GLY A 29 -2.13 18.63 -12.77
C GLY A 29 -2.03 17.90 -11.41
N ALA A 30 -2.69 16.78 -11.14
CA ALA A 30 -2.66 16.15 -9.81
C ALA A 30 -1.41 15.27 -9.57
N VAL A 31 -0.29 15.90 -9.25
CA VAL A 31 0.93 15.33 -8.63
C VAL A 31 0.70 14.81 -7.18
N GLU A 32 -0.54 14.46 -6.84
CA GLU A 32 -0.95 14.09 -5.46
C GLU A 32 -1.09 12.57 -5.25
N ASP A 33 -0.95 11.75 -6.31
CA ASP A 33 -0.95 10.28 -6.27
C ASP A 33 0.39 9.64 -5.89
N GLU A 34 1.46 10.42 -5.91
CA GLU A 34 2.80 9.91 -5.64
C GLU A 34 3.00 9.61 -4.15
N ARG A 35 2.34 10.34 -3.22
CA ARG A 35 2.64 10.20 -1.78
C ARG A 35 2.17 8.88 -1.16
N SER A 36 1.08 8.29 -1.62
CA SER A 36 0.61 6.99 -1.12
C SER A 36 1.54 5.85 -1.51
N HIS A 37 2.30 6.03 -2.59
CA HIS A 37 3.22 5.04 -3.14
C HIS A 37 4.68 5.37 -2.84
N ARG A 38 4.96 6.01 -1.69
CA ARG A 38 6.32 6.34 -1.27
C ARG A 38 6.82 5.41 -0.18
N ILE A 39 8.11 5.11 -0.27
CA ILE A 39 8.85 4.51 0.83
C ILE A 39 8.73 5.42 2.05
N GLY A 40 8.47 4.81 3.20
CA GLY A 40 8.25 5.47 4.46
C GLY A 40 6.80 5.82 4.74
N THR A 41 5.85 5.64 3.82
CA THR A 41 4.43 5.91 4.09
C THR A 41 3.86 4.93 5.12
N THR A 42 3.12 5.44 6.10
CA THR A 42 2.41 4.61 7.10
C THR A 42 1.19 3.97 6.46
N ALA A 43 1.11 2.64 6.56
CA ALA A 43 -0.02 1.84 6.07
C ALA A 43 -1.01 1.57 7.21
N LEU A 44 -2.29 1.73 6.91
CA LEU A 44 -3.42 1.58 7.81
C LEU A 44 -4.40 0.54 7.27
N ASP A 45 -5.16 -0.11 8.14
CA ASP A 45 -6.29 -0.96 7.76
C ASP A 45 -7.62 -0.18 7.66
N ASP A 46 -8.73 -0.88 7.42
CA ASP A 46 -10.08 -0.31 7.34
C ASP A 46 -10.56 0.31 8.66
N SER A 47 -10.01 -0.14 9.79
CA SER A 47 -10.30 0.35 11.14
C SER A 47 -9.42 1.52 11.53
N LEU A 48 -8.59 2.02 10.60
CA LEU A 48 -7.63 3.11 10.79
C LEU A 48 -6.50 2.76 11.78
N ALA A 49 -6.26 1.48 12.03
CA ALA A 49 -5.15 1.03 12.86
C ALA A 49 -3.84 1.03 12.04
N GLU A 50 -2.73 1.39 12.68
CA GLU A 50 -1.42 1.37 12.04
C GLU A 50 -0.93 -0.07 11.85
N VAL A 51 -0.86 -0.50 10.59
CA VAL A 51 -0.44 -1.84 10.20
C VAL A 51 1.07 -1.91 10.01
N GLY A 52 1.70 -0.84 9.53
CA GLY A 52 3.13 -0.83 9.29
C GLY A 52 3.59 0.31 8.39
N ARG A 53 4.71 0.08 7.68
CA ARG A 53 5.33 1.09 6.83
C ARG A 53 5.78 0.51 5.49
N VAL A 54 5.58 1.28 4.41
CA VAL A 54 6.10 0.93 3.08
C VAL A 54 7.62 1.01 3.10
N VAL A 55 8.29 -0.06 2.69
CA VAL A 55 9.75 -0.17 2.63
C VAL A 55 10.30 -0.27 1.22
N ASP A 56 9.48 -0.67 0.25
CA ASP A 56 9.89 -0.77 -1.15
C ASP A 56 8.70 -0.60 -2.10
N VAL A 57 8.98 -0.16 -3.33
CA VAL A 57 8.02 0.03 -4.42
C VAL A 57 8.67 -0.45 -5.71
N PHE A 58 8.07 -1.45 -6.35
CA PHE A 58 8.70 -2.18 -7.45
C PHE A 58 7.68 -2.69 -8.47
N GLY A 59 8.16 -3.15 -9.63
CA GLY A 59 7.30 -3.69 -10.69
C GLY A 59 6.86 -2.64 -11.72
N PRO A 60 5.75 -2.90 -12.45
CA PRO A 60 5.29 -2.02 -13.52
C PRO A 60 4.93 -0.62 -13.02
N VAL A 61 5.36 0.42 -13.74
CA VAL A 61 5.17 1.81 -13.33
C VAL A 61 3.69 2.24 -13.29
N ASP A 62 2.85 1.67 -14.15
CA ASP A 62 1.42 2.00 -14.20
C ASP A 62 0.65 1.40 -13.02
N GLN A 63 1.15 0.31 -12.43
CA GLN A 63 0.48 -0.37 -11.33
C GLN A 63 1.51 -1.14 -10.49
N PRO A 64 2.28 -0.43 -9.66
CA PRO A 64 3.39 -1.03 -8.93
C PRO A 64 2.93 -1.97 -7.82
N TYR A 65 3.87 -2.76 -7.34
CA TYR A 65 3.77 -3.47 -6.08
C TYR A 65 4.43 -2.66 -4.98
N LEU A 66 3.92 -2.79 -3.76
CA LEU A 66 4.48 -2.16 -2.56
C LEU A 66 4.77 -3.24 -1.52
N ALA A 67 5.93 -3.16 -0.88
CA ALA A 67 6.24 -3.97 0.29
C ALA A 67 6.01 -3.16 1.56
N VAL A 68 5.25 -3.72 2.50
CA VAL A 68 5.01 -3.14 3.82
C VAL A 68 5.62 -4.05 4.87
N THR A 69 6.48 -3.46 5.72
CA THR A 69 6.92 -4.11 6.95
C THR A 69 5.83 -3.91 8.01
N PRO A 70 5.25 -4.98 8.56
CA PRO A 70 4.23 -4.89 9.58
C PRO A 70 4.83 -4.44 10.92
N ASN A 71 3.98 -3.88 11.79
CA ASN A 71 4.31 -3.69 13.20
C ASN A 71 4.32 -5.05 13.94
N ASP A 72 4.96 -5.12 15.11
CA ASP A 72 5.18 -6.38 15.84
C ASP A 72 3.88 -7.13 16.19
N ASP A 73 2.78 -6.41 16.46
CA ASP A 73 1.49 -6.99 16.87
C ASP A 73 0.60 -7.40 15.68
N VAL A 74 1.07 -7.26 14.44
CA VAL A 74 0.26 -7.46 13.25
C VAL A 74 0.39 -8.90 12.74
N HIS A 75 -0.73 -9.61 12.71
CA HIS A 75 -0.80 -10.95 12.15
C HIS A 75 -0.82 -10.92 10.61
N LEU A 76 0.35 -10.83 9.97
CA LEU A 76 0.53 -10.78 8.51
C LEU A 76 -0.44 -11.65 7.66
N PRO A 77 -0.67 -12.95 7.97
CA PRO A 77 -1.58 -13.77 7.18
C PRO A 77 -3.02 -13.23 7.11
N SER A 78 -3.50 -12.52 8.14
CA SER A 78 -4.85 -11.95 8.14
C SER A 78 -4.98 -10.72 7.25
N LEU A 79 -3.88 -10.15 6.78
CA LEU A 79 -3.90 -9.01 5.87
C LEU A 79 -4.15 -9.40 4.42
N VAL A 80 -3.97 -10.67 4.04
CA VAL A 80 -4.11 -11.11 2.64
C VAL A 80 -5.56 -10.89 2.17
N GLY A 81 -5.71 -10.17 1.06
CA GLY A 81 -7.00 -9.75 0.52
C GLY A 81 -7.52 -8.43 1.08
N SER A 82 -6.93 -7.91 2.16
CA SER A 82 -7.33 -6.64 2.77
C SER A 82 -6.80 -5.45 1.97
N THR A 83 -7.57 -4.36 1.97
CA THR A 83 -7.14 -3.07 1.44
C THR A 83 -6.41 -2.29 2.51
N LEU A 84 -5.26 -1.70 2.19
CA LEU A 84 -4.57 -0.77 3.08
C LEU A 84 -4.66 0.68 2.56
N TYR A 85 -4.53 1.61 3.51
CA TYR A 85 -4.64 3.05 3.30
C TYR A 85 -3.39 3.77 3.77
N ALA A 86 -3.04 4.85 3.09
CA ALA A 86 -1.95 5.75 3.44
C ALA A 86 -2.47 6.83 4.38
N ARG A 87 -1.66 7.06 5.42
CA ARG A 87 -1.78 8.22 6.30
C ARG A 87 -1.11 9.45 5.70
#